data_AF-A0A2K5ILJ3-F1
#
_entry.id   AF-A0A2K5ILJ3-F1
#
_cell.length_a   1.000
_cell.length_b   1.000
_cell.length_c   1.000
_cell.angle_alpha   90.00
_cell.angle_beta   90.00
_cell.angle_gamma   90.00
#
_symmetry.space_group_name_H-M   'P 1'
#
loop_
_entity.id
_entity.type
_entity.pdbx_description
1 polymer ?
#
loop_
_entity_poly.entity_id
_entity_poly.type
_entity_poly.pdbx_seq_one_letter_code
_entity_poly.pdbx_strand_id
1 'polypeptide(L)'
;MATSGDCPRSESQLSFLRGEKILILRQTTADWWWGERAGCCGYIPANHVGKQVDEYDPEDRWQDEEYFGSYGTLKLHLEMLADQPRTTKYHSVILQNKESLTDKVILDVGCGTGIISLFCAHYARPKAVYAVEASEMAQHTGQLVLQNGFADIITVFQQKVEDVVLPEKVDVLVSEWMGTCLLVGEKVFPIWR
;
A
#
# COMPACT_ATOMS: atom_id res chain seq x y z
N MET A 1 -6.96 -6.95 33.30
CA MET A 1 -5.51 -6.67 33.27
C MET A 1 -4.85 -7.91 32.69
N ALA A 2 -4.54 -7.89 31.40
CA ALA A 2 -3.86 -9.01 30.74
C ALA A 2 -2.38 -8.98 31.16
N THR A 3 -1.95 -10.02 31.87
CA THR A 3 -0.55 -10.23 32.20
C THR A 3 0.19 -10.64 30.93
N SER A 4 1.13 -9.80 30.50
CA SER A 4 2.14 -10.12 29.49
C SER A 4 2.82 -11.43 29.86
N GLY A 5 2.73 -12.42 28.97
CA GLY A 5 3.45 -13.68 29.10
C GLY A 5 4.95 -13.41 29.09
N ASP A 6 5.60 -13.57 30.24
CA ASP A 6 7.05 -13.56 30.34
C ASP A 6 7.61 -14.76 29.56
N CYS A 7 8.29 -14.46 28.45
CA CYS A 7 9.09 -15.41 27.70
C CYS A 7 10.30 -15.84 28.57
N PRO A 8 10.66 -17.13 28.66
CA PRO A 8 11.74 -17.59 29.53
C PRO A 8 13.05 -16.89 29.17
N ARG A 9 13.59 -16.11 30.10
CA ARG A 9 14.84 -15.36 29.93
C ARG A 9 16.03 -16.31 29.97
N SER A 10 16.39 -16.87 28.81
CA SER A 10 17.69 -17.51 28.62
C SER A 10 18.68 -16.44 28.17
N GLU A 11 19.63 -16.06 29.02
CA GLU A 11 20.70 -15.10 28.67
C GLU A 11 21.77 -15.68 27.71
N SER A 12 21.53 -16.89 27.18
CA SER A 12 22.49 -17.61 26.34
C SER A 12 22.29 -17.34 24.85
N GLN A 13 23.26 -17.80 24.05
CA GLN A 13 23.22 -17.70 22.59
C GLN A 13 22.01 -18.46 22.03
N LEU A 14 21.24 -17.82 21.14
CA LEU A 14 20.10 -18.43 20.48
C LEU A 14 20.60 -19.47 19.46
N SER A 15 20.03 -20.67 19.49
CA SER A 15 20.33 -21.72 18.51
C SER A 15 19.43 -21.58 17.27
N PHE A 16 20.03 -21.62 16.08
CA PHE A 16 19.32 -21.46 14.81
C PHE A 16 19.98 -22.26 13.68
N LEU A 17 19.20 -22.56 12.64
CA LEU A 17 19.65 -23.20 11.41
C LEU A 17 19.62 -22.21 10.24
N ARG A 18 20.44 -22.45 9.21
CA ARG A 18 20.42 -21.65 7.99
C ARG A 18 19.02 -21.70 7.35
N GLY A 19 18.45 -20.53 7.08
CA GLY A 19 17.12 -20.38 6.46
C GLY A 19 15.98 -20.19 7.47
N GLU A 20 16.23 -20.25 8.78
CA GLU A 20 15.22 -19.95 9.79
C GLU A 20 14.98 -18.43 9.90
N LYS A 21 13.71 -18.02 9.95
CA LYS A 21 13.32 -16.62 10.23
C LYS A 21 13.46 -16.37 11.74
N ILE A 22 14.13 -15.28 12.11
CA ILE A 22 14.36 -14.88 13.50
C ILE A 22 13.92 -13.42 13.67
N LEU A 23 13.13 -13.13 14.69
CA LEU A 23 12.70 -11.77 15.00
C LEU A 23 13.81 -11.03 15.75
N ILE A 24 14.33 -9.94 15.20
CA ILE A 24 15.33 -9.11 15.88
C ILE A 24 14.60 -8.14 16.82
N LEU A 25 14.77 -8.33 18.12
CA LEU A 25 14.16 -7.50 19.16
C LEU A 25 15.03 -6.28 19.51
N ARG A 26 16.35 -6.42 19.49
CA ARG A 26 17.28 -5.32 19.81
C ARG A 26 18.66 -5.53 19.18
N GLN A 27 19.21 -4.49 18.56
CA GLN A 27 20.60 -4.47 18.12
C GLN A 27 21.50 -3.98 19.25
N THR A 28 22.00 -4.91 20.06
CA THR A 28 22.71 -4.59 21.31
C THR A 28 24.11 -4.06 21.04
N THR A 29 24.86 -4.70 20.14
CA THR A 29 26.19 -4.28 19.69
C THR A 29 26.34 -4.47 18.17
N ALA A 30 27.50 -4.07 17.63
CA ALA A 30 27.84 -4.30 16.23
C ALA A 30 27.86 -5.79 15.86
N ASP A 31 28.25 -6.65 16.80
CA ASP A 31 28.49 -8.07 16.54
C ASP A 31 27.39 -8.98 17.10
N TRP A 32 26.58 -8.51 18.05
CA TRP A 32 25.59 -9.32 18.76
C TRP A 32 24.25 -8.62 18.91
N TRP A 33 23.21 -9.26 18.40
CA TRP A 33 21.83 -8.80 18.49
C TRP A 33 21.02 -9.72 19.39
N TRP A 34 19.95 -9.18 19.97
CA TRP A 34 18.98 -9.94 20.74
C TRP A 34 17.78 -10.24 19.85
N GLY A 35 17.37 -11.50 19.80
CA GLY A 35 16.23 -11.91 19.00
C GLY A 35 15.44 -13.05 19.62
N GLU A 36 14.32 -13.34 18.99
CA GLU A 36 13.39 -14.38 19.39
C GLU A 36 13.14 -15.36 18.25
N ARG A 37 13.11 -16.65 18.60
CA ARG A 37 12.69 -17.73 17.71
C ARG A 37 11.83 -18.73 18.48
N ALA A 38 10.64 -19.02 17.97
CA ALA A 38 9.73 -20.04 18.51
C ALA A 38 9.52 -19.92 20.04
N GLY A 39 9.37 -18.68 20.55
CA GLY A 39 9.20 -18.42 21.98
C GLY A 39 10.47 -18.59 22.83
N CYS A 40 11.64 -18.67 22.22
CA CYS A 40 12.94 -18.66 22.89
C CYS A 40 13.72 -17.39 22.51
N CYS A 41 14.19 -16.66 23.51
CA CYS A 41 15.01 -15.47 23.33
C CYS A 41 16.49 -15.77 23.57
N GLY A 42 17.37 -15.08 22.85
CA GLY A 42 18.81 -15.21 23.03
C GLY A 42 19.63 -14.29 22.14
N TYR A 43 20.96 -14.34 22.34
CA TYR A 43 21.91 -13.57 21.53
C TYR A 43 22.22 -14.25 20.20
N ILE A 44 22.29 -13.47 19.12
CA ILE A 44 22.55 -13.91 17.76
C ILE A 44 23.72 -13.10 17.19
N PRO A 45 24.74 -13.75 16.61
CA PRO A 45 25.84 -13.04 15.98
C PRO A 45 25.36 -12.36 14.68
N ALA A 46 25.58 -11.05 14.57
CA ALA A 46 25.04 -10.19 13.51
C ALA A 46 25.44 -10.64 12.10
N ASN A 47 26.64 -11.21 11.95
CA ASN A 47 27.16 -11.74 10.68
C ASN A 47 26.51 -13.05 10.22
N HIS A 48 25.71 -13.70 11.07
CA HIS A 48 24.94 -14.91 10.71
C HIS A 48 23.48 -14.61 10.37
N VAL A 49 23.04 -13.36 10.54
CA VAL A 49 21.73 -12.87 10.12
C VAL A 49 21.89 -12.29 8.72
N GLY A 50 21.41 -13.01 7.71
CA GLY A 50 21.26 -12.44 6.39
C GLY A 50 20.30 -11.25 6.49
N LYS A 51 20.72 -10.06 6.06
CA LYS A 51 19.76 -9.01 5.71
C LYS A 51 18.84 -9.66 4.69
N GLN A 52 17.54 -9.66 4.94
CA GLN A 52 16.57 -10.14 3.97
C GLN A 52 16.86 -9.39 2.67
N VAL A 53 17.46 -10.07 1.69
CA VAL A 53 17.37 -9.61 0.32
C VAL A 53 15.90 -9.82 0.01
N ASP A 54 15.20 -8.74 -0.34
CA ASP A 54 13.76 -8.71 -0.60
C ASP A 54 13.37 -9.67 -1.73
N GLU A 55 13.39 -10.97 -1.46
CA GLU A 55 12.77 -11.98 -2.30
C GLU A 55 11.26 -11.90 -2.04
N TYR A 56 10.54 -11.67 -3.14
CA TYR A 56 9.09 -11.60 -3.22
C TYR A 56 8.49 -12.93 -2.73
N ASP A 57 7.81 -12.89 -1.57
CA ASP A 57 6.98 -13.98 -1.06
C ASP A 57 5.50 -13.60 -1.29
N PRO A 58 4.83 -14.17 -2.30
CA PRO A 58 3.44 -13.84 -2.63
C PRO A 58 2.43 -14.25 -1.54
N GLU A 59 2.85 -14.97 -0.49
CA GLU A 59 1.96 -15.37 0.62
C GLU A 59 2.14 -14.53 1.90
N ASP A 60 2.98 -13.48 1.89
CA ASP A 60 3.27 -12.68 3.08
C ASP A 60 2.15 -11.69 3.43
N ARG A 61 1.01 -12.23 3.90
CA ARG A 61 -0.17 -11.46 4.32
C ARG A 61 0.09 -10.47 5.46
N TRP A 62 1.17 -10.64 6.21
CA TRP A 62 1.53 -9.76 7.32
C TRP A 62 2.01 -8.38 6.83
N GLN A 63 2.74 -8.35 5.70
CA GLN A 63 3.18 -7.08 5.11
C GLN A 63 2.02 -6.32 4.48
N ASP A 64 1.02 -7.03 3.94
CA ASP A 64 -0.19 -6.42 3.40
C ASP A 64 -1.03 -5.73 4.49
N GLU A 65 -1.25 -6.41 5.63
CA GLU A 65 -2.01 -5.82 6.74
C GLU A 65 -1.36 -4.54 7.28
N GLU A 66 -0.03 -4.52 7.44
CA GLU A 66 0.69 -3.33 7.87
C GLU A 66 0.67 -2.23 6.80
N TYR A 67 0.91 -2.60 5.54
CA TYR A 67 0.92 -1.68 4.41
C TYR A 67 -0.45 -1.00 4.24
N PHE A 68 -1.52 -1.76 4.02
CA PHE A 68 -2.87 -1.20 3.86
C PHE A 68 -3.39 -0.57 5.15
N GLY A 69 -2.97 -1.06 6.32
CA GLY A 69 -3.27 -0.44 7.61
C GLY A 69 -2.70 0.99 7.71
N SER A 70 -1.50 1.22 7.18
CA SER A 70 -0.92 2.57 7.16
C SER A 70 -1.69 3.55 6.25
N TYR A 71 -2.09 3.09 5.05
CA TYR A 71 -2.93 3.87 4.11
C TYR A 71 -4.39 3.97 4.52
N GLY A 72 -4.87 3.16 5.47
CA GLY A 72 -6.19 3.32 6.07
C GLY A 72 -6.33 4.60 6.89
N THR A 73 -5.23 5.25 7.26
CA THR A 73 -5.25 6.50 8.03
C THR A 73 -5.14 7.74 7.13
N LEU A 74 -5.79 8.84 7.52
CA LEU A 74 -5.74 10.11 6.78
C LEU A 74 -4.34 10.74 6.69
N LYS A 75 -3.38 10.31 7.51
CA LYS A 75 -2.08 10.97 7.63
C LYS A 75 -1.30 10.97 6.31
N LEU A 76 -1.10 9.79 5.72
CA LEU A 76 -0.36 9.65 4.46
C LEU A 76 -1.11 10.31 3.31
N HIS A 77 -2.44 10.15 3.27
CA HIS A 77 -3.27 10.79 2.24
C HIS A 77 -3.23 12.32 2.30
N LEU A 78 -3.17 12.91 3.49
CA LEU A 78 -3.02 14.36 3.66
C LEU A 78 -1.66 14.83 3.15
N GLU A 79 -0.58 14.13 3.47
CA GLU A 79 0.77 14.45 2.97
C GLU A 79 0.80 14.41 1.43
N MET A 80 0.24 13.34 0.86
CA MET A 80 0.08 13.13 -0.57
C MET A 80 -0.77 14.22 -1.26
N LEU A 81 -1.92 14.60 -0.68
CA LEU A 81 -2.78 15.64 -1.23
C LEU A 81 -2.19 17.05 -1.07
N ALA A 82 -1.47 17.30 0.02
CA ALA A 82 -0.82 18.57 0.30
C ALA A 82 0.43 18.79 -0.57
N ASP A 83 1.02 17.73 -1.13
CA ASP A 83 2.03 17.83 -2.17
C ASP A 83 1.43 18.43 -3.45
N GLN A 84 1.60 19.75 -3.57
CA GLN A 84 1.12 20.54 -4.70
C GLN A 84 1.80 20.13 -6.02
N PRO A 85 3.14 20.01 -6.12
CA PRO A 85 3.79 19.48 -7.32
C PRO A 85 3.21 18.15 -7.81
N ARG A 86 2.99 17.18 -6.91
CA ARG A 86 2.37 15.88 -7.22
C ARG A 86 0.94 16.06 -7.72
N THR A 87 0.08 16.68 -6.91
CA THR A 87 -1.36 16.75 -7.17
C THR A 87 -1.69 17.60 -8.41
N THR A 88 -1.02 18.74 -8.58
CA THR A 88 -1.22 19.62 -9.75
C THR A 88 -0.68 19.01 -11.03
N LYS A 89 0.32 18.13 -10.97
CA LYS A 89 0.80 17.40 -12.14
C LYS A 89 -0.25 16.42 -12.65
N TYR A 90 -0.82 15.59 -11.78
CA TYR A 90 -1.91 14.69 -12.14
C TYR A 90 -3.13 15.46 -12.65
N HIS A 91 -3.50 16.55 -11.99
CA HIS A 91 -4.56 17.45 -12.46
C HIS A 91 -4.31 17.96 -13.89
N SER A 92 -3.08 18.41 -14.17
CA SER A 92 -2.68 18.90 -15.49
C SER A 92 -2.76 17.81 -16.56
N VAL A 93 -2.37 16.57 -16.23
CA VAL A 93 -2.46 15.43 -17.16
C VAL A 93 -3.90 15.18 -17.56
N ILE A 94 -4.84 15.18 -16.60
CA ILE A 94 -6.27 15.03 -16.90
C ILE A 94 -6.80 16.19 -17.74
N LEU A 95 -6.49 17.44 -17.36
CA LEU A 95 -6.95 18.62 -18.09
C LEU A 95 -6.45 18.68 -19.54
N GLN A 96 -5.20 18.27 -19.79
CA GLN A 96 -4.60 18.28 -21.12
C GLN A 96 -5.15 17.17 -22.03
N ASN A 97 -5.76 16.13 -21.45
CA ASN A 97 -6.30 14.98 -22.19
C ASN A 97 -7.82 14.86 -22.08
N LYS A 98 -8.51 15.84 -21.50
CA LYS A 98 -9.94 15.74 -21.14
C LYS A 98 -10.84 15.42 -22.34
N GLU A 99 -10.53 15.95 -23.53
CA GLU A 99 -11.27 15.64 -24.76
C GLU A 99 -11.04 14.18 -25.19
N SER A 100 -9.83 13.65 -25.05
CA SER A 100 -9.50 12.25 -25.37
C SER A 100 -10.04 11.24 -24.36
N LEU A 101 -10.34 11.71 -23.15
CA LEU A 101 -10.92 10.92 -22.05
C LEU A 101 -12.46 10.93 -22.06
N THR A 102 -13.09 11.74 -22.92
CA THR A 102 -14.55 11.74 -23.07
C THR A 102 -15.03 10.36 -23.55
N ASP A 103 -16.10 9.86 -22.93
CA ASP A 103 -16.71 8.54 -23.19
C ASP A 103 -15.75 7.33 -22.96
N LYS A 104 -14.61 7.53 -22.28
CA LYS A 104 -13.68 6.46 -21.92
C LYS A 104 -14.04 5.79 -20.60
N VAL A 105 -13.73 4.51 -20.49
CA VAL A 105 -13.74 3.78 -19.22
C VAL A 105 -12.36 3.86 -18.59
N ILE A 106 -12.27 4.41 -17.38
CA ILE A 106 -11.00 4.69 -16.69
C ILE A 106 -10.89 3.81 -15.44
N LEU A 107 -9.74 3.19 -15.23
CA LEU A 107 -9.37 2.51 -13.98
C LEU A 107 -8.34 3.35 -13.21
N ASP A 108 -8.65 3.69 -11.97
CA ASP A 108 -7.76 4.36 -11.01
C ASP A 108 -7.31 3.35 -9.94
N VAL A 109 -6.08 2.87 -10.03
CA VAL A 109 -5.54 1.80 -9.15
C VAL A 109 -4.81 2.40 -7.97
N GLY A 110 -5.19 1.99 -6.76
CA GLY A 110 -4.69 2.58 -5.52
C GLY A 110 -5.21 4.01 -5.38
N CYS A 111 -6.51 4.21 -5.60
CA CYS A 111 -7.06 5.55 -5.77
C CYS A 111 -6.95 6.42 -4.50
N GLY A 112 -6.68 5.82 -3.33
CA GLY A 112 -6.61 6.51 -2.05
C GLY A 112 -7.90 7.28 -1.78
N THR A 113 -7.78 8.59 -1.57
CA THR A 113 -8.91 9.53 -1.41
C THR A 113 -9.73 9.80 -2.68
N GLY A 114 -9.33 9.24 -3.82
CA GLY A 114 -10.03 9.34 -5.10
C GLY A 114 -9.80 10.66 -5.85
N ILE A 115 -8.76 11.44 -5.50
CA ILE A 115 -8.54 12.77 -6.11
C ILE A 115 -8.35 12.72 -7.63
N ILE A 116 -7.67 11.70 -8.16
CA ILE A 116 -7.47 11.52 -9.60
C ILE A 116 -8.82 11.16 -10.25
N SER A 117 -9.55 10.21 -9.68
CA SER A 117 -10.92 9.87 -10.08
C SER A 117 -11.86 11.09 -10.10
N LEU A 118 -11.79 11.97 -9.10
CA LEU A 118 -12.57 13.21 -9.03
C LEU A 118 -12.17 14.18 -10.15
N PHE A 119 -10.87 14.31 -10.46
CA PHE A 119 -10.44 15.10 -11.61
C PHE A 119 -10.99 14.55 -12.93
N CYS A 120 -10.95 13.23 -13.12
CA CYS A 120 -11.52 12.58 -14.31
C CYS A 120 -13.01 12.90 -14.45
N ALA A 121 -13.81 12.67 -13.41
CA ALA A 121 -15.25 12.90 -13.46
C ALA A 121 -15.61 14.37 -13.68
N HIS A 122 -14.92 15.29 -12.98
CA HIS A 122 -15.23 16.72 -13.04
C HIS A 122 -14.83 17.37 -14.37
N TYR A 123 -13.70 16.96 -14.98
CA TYR A 123 -13.15 17.67 -16.15
C TYR A 123 -13.31 16.93 -17.49
N ALA A 124 -13.37 15.59 -17.49
CA ALA A 124 -13.20 14.80 -18.72
C ALA A 124 -14.47 14.14 -19.26
N ARG A 125 -15.56 14.07 -18.48
CA ARG A 125 -16.81 13.36 -18.86
C ARG A 125 -16.54 11.93 -19.38
N PRO A 126 -15.86 11.08 -18.59
CA PRO A 126 -15.67 9.68 -18.94
C PRO A 126 -17.01 8.94 -18.93
N LYS A 127 -17.07 7.79 -19.61
CA LYS A 127 -18.22 6.89 -19.54
C LYS A 127 -18.38 6.31 -18.14
N ALA A 128 -17.27 5.90 -17.53
CA ALA A 128 -17.20 5.38 -16.17
C ALA A 128 -15.79 5.52 -15.60
N VAL A 129 -15.68 5.66 -14.28
CA VAL A 129 -14.42 5.58 -13.54
C VAL A 129 -14.53 4.49 -12.49
N TYR A 130 -13.64 3.51 -12.54
CA TYR A 130 -13.52 2.46 -11.52
C TYR A 130 -12.34 2.81 -10.62
N ALA A 131 -12.64 3.21 -9.39
CA ALA A 131 -11.66 3.62 -8.39
C ALA A 131 -11.43 2.45 -7.42
N VAL A 132 -10.24 1.83 -7.49
CA VAL A 132 -9.92 0.63 -6.70
C VAL A 132 -8.93 1.01 -5.60
N GLU A 133 -9.30 0.73 -4.36
CA GLU A 133 -8.50 1.01 -3.17
C GLU A 133 -8.64 -0.15 -2.19
N ALA A 134 -7.53 -0.76 -1.78
CA ALA A 134 -7.55 -1.94 -0.92
C ALA A 134 -7.73 -1.59 0.57
N SER A 135 -7.29 -0.40 1.00
CA SER A 135 -7.41 0.04 2.39
C SER A 135 -8.83 0.53 2.74
N GLU A 136 -9.08 0.71 4.04
CA GLU A 136 -10.34 1.29 4.55
C GLU A 136 -10.62 2.72 4.04
N MET A 137 -9.62 3.40 3.44
CA MET A 137 -9.81 4.72 2.83
C MET A 137 -10.89 4.69 1.74
N ALA A 138 -11.09 3.55 1.08
CA ALA A 138 -12.14 3.37 0.06
C ALA A 138 -13.54 3.76 0.56
N GLN A 139 -13.84 3.53 1.85
CA GLN A 139 -15.15 3.88 2.43
C GLN A 139 -15.34 5.40 2.46
N HIS A 140 -14.30 6.14 2.86
CA HIS A 140 -14.29 7.59 2.85
C HIS A 140 -14.34 8.13 1.42
N THR A 141 -13.62 7.50 0.50
CA THR A 141 -13.63 7.85 -0.92
C THR A 141 -15.02 7.71 -1.53
N GLY A 142 -15.76 6.64 -1.21
CA GLY A 142 -17.15 6.49 -1.61
C GLY A 142 -18.05 7.63 -1.10
N GLN A 143 -17.84 8.09 0.14
CA GLN A 143 -18.56 9.25 0.68
C GLN A 143 -18.18 10.55 -0.04
N LEU A 144 -16.90 10.76 -0.35
CA LEU A 144 -16.43 11.92 -1.10
C LEU A 144 -17.04 11.97 -2.50
N VAL A 145 -17.05 10.83 -3.21
CA VAL A 145 -17.68 10.69 -4.53
C VAL A 145 -19.15 11.08 -4.48
N LEU A 146 -19.88 10.56 -3.48
CA LEU A 146 -21.30 10.87 -3.29
C LEU A 146 -21.52 12.35 -2.99
N GLN A 147 -20.77 12.93 -2.05
CA GLN A 147 -20.92 14.34 -1.64
C GLN A 147 -20.56 15.32 -2.75
N ASN A 148 -19.68 14.94 -3.68
CA ASN A 148 -19.31 15.76 -4.84
C ASN A 148 -20.23 15.53 -6.05
N GLY A 149 -21.24 14.65 -5.94
CA GLY A 149 -22.24 14.43 -6.98
C GLY A 149 -21.73 13.63 -8.18
N PHE A 150 -20.76 12.72 -7.96
CA PHE A 150 -20.17 11.89 -9.02
C PHE A 150 -20.47 10.39 -8.87
N ALA A 151 -21.43 10.01 -8.02
CA ALA A 151 -21.77 8.60 -7.77
C ALA A 151 -22.38 7.88 -8.98
N ASP A 152 -22.82 8.63 -9.99
CA ASP A 152 -23.28 8.14 -11.29
C ASP A 152 -22.13 7.80 -12.26
N ILE A 153 -20.94 8.33 -12.02
CA ILE A 153 -19.76 8.18 -12.89
C ILE A 153 -18.68 7.33 -12.23
N ILE A 154 -18.41 7.54 -10.95
CA ILE A 154 -17.32 6.89 -10.21
C ILE A 154 -17.90 5.74 -9.37
N THR A 155 -17.41 4.53 -9.59
CA THR A 155 -17.68 3.37 -8.72
C THR A 155 -16.42 3.04 -7.93
N VAL A 156 -16.53 3.00 -6.61
CA VAL A 156 -15.41 2.70 -5.70
C VAL A 156 -15.46 1.22 -5.30
N PHE A 157 -14.32 0.54 -5.39
CA PHE A 157 -14.15 -0.85 -4.97
C PHE A 157 -13.15 -0.91 -3.82
N GLN A 158 -13.60 -1.39 -2.65
CA GLN A 158 -12.71 -1.68 -1.52
C GLN A 158 -12.12 -3.09 -1.68
N GLN A 159 -11.18 -3.25 -2.61
CA GLN A 159 -10.56 -4.53 -2.95
C GLN A 159 -9.13 -4.30 -3.45
N LYS A 160 -8.31 -5.34 -3.39
CA LYS A 160 -7.08 -5.41 -4.17
C LYS A 160 -7.42 -5.46 -5.66
N VAL A 161 -6.59 -4.84 -6.50
CA VAL A 161 -6.83 -4.80 -7.94
C VAL A 161 -6.65 -6.17 -8.60
N GLU A 162 -5.89 -7.07 -7.96
CA GLU A 162 -5.71 -8.45 -8.38
C GLU A 162 -6.98 -9.28 -8.20
N ASP A 163 -7.85 -8.90 -7.25
CA ASP A 163 -9.07 -9.62 -6.89
C ASP A 163 -10.34 -8.95 -7.44
N VAL A 164 -10.24 -7.71 -7.94
CA VAL A 164 -11.40 -6.93 -8.37
C VAL A 164 -11.96 -7.45 -9.69
N VAL A 165 -13.29 -7.57 -9.77
CA VAL A 165 -14.00 -7.92 -11.01
C VAL A 165 -14.68 -6.67 -11.53
N LEU A 166 -14.14 -6.11 -12.61
CA LEU A 166 -14.72 -4.94 -13.25
C LEU A 166 -15.90 -5.32 -14.16
N PRO A 167 -16.95 -4.46 -14.27
CA PRO A 167 -18.10 -4.73 -15.13
C PRO A 167 -17.75 -4.83 -16.63
N GLU A 168 -16.70 -4.11 -17.07
CA GLU A 168 -16.19 -4.13 -18.43
C GLU A 168 -14.68 -3.84 -18.46
N LYS A 169 -14.03 -4.07 -19.60
CA LYS A 169 -12.63 -3.68 -19.80
C LYS A 169 -12.49 -2.17 -19.84
N VAL A 170 -11.32 -1.68 -19.44
CA VAL A 170 -11.03 -0.24 -19.41
C VAL A 170 -10.24 0.21 -20.64
N ASP A 171 -10.43 1.48 -21.03
CA ASP A 171 -9.66 2.14 -22.08
C ASP A 171 -8.37 2.75 -21.55
N VAL A 172 -8.41 3.24 -20.30
CA VAL A 172 -7.32 4.01 -19.68
C VAL A 172 -7.08 3.48 -18.28
N LEU A 173 -5.81 3.33 -17.93
CA LEU A 173 -5.36 3.01 -16.59
C LEU A 173 -4.54 4.17 -16.07
N VAL A 174 -4.87 4.64 -14.87
CA VAL A 174 -4.14 5.68 -14.15
C VAL A 174 -3.83 5.19 -12.73
N SER A 175 -2.69 5.59 -12.21
CA SER A 175 -2.29 5.28 -10.84
C SER A 175 -1.18 6.25 -10.41
N GLU A 176 -1.07 6.47 -9.11
CA GLU A 176 0.10 7.02 -8.46
C GLU A 176 0.64 5.92 -7.53
N TRP A 177 1.75 5.31 -7.94
CA TRP A 177 2.30 4.11 -7.31
C TRP A 177 3.75 4.32 -6.86
N MET A 178 4.32 5.51 -7.08
CA MET A 178 5.75 5.71 -7.00
C MET A 178 6.17 5.89 -5.54
N GLY A 179 6.93 4.92 -5.03
CA GLY A 179 7.49 4.98 -3.68
C GLY A 179 8.85 5.69 -3.59
N THR A 180 9.52 5.52 -2.45
CA THR A 180 10.89 6.02 -2.22
C THR A 180 11.82 5.47 -3.31
N CYS A 181 12.68 6.30 -3.89
CA CYS A 181 13.57 5.88 -4.99
C CYS A 181 12.81 5.11 -6.10
N LEU A 182 11.58 5.52 -6.40
CA LEU A 182 10.64 4.93 -7.36
C LEU A 182 10.07 3.56 -6.97
N LEU A 183 10.94 2.61 -6.59
CA LEU A 183 10.58 1.20 -6.36
C LEU A 183 10.90 0.71 -4.94
N VAL A 184 11.46 1.57 -4.09
CA VAL A 184 11.86 1.22 -2.73
C VAL A 184 10.75 1.64 -1.75
N GLY A 185 10.46 0.78 -0.77
CA GLY A 185 9.51 1.09 0.30
C GLY A 185 8.04 0.84 -0.02
N GLU A 186 7.65 0.79 -1.29
CA GLU A 186 6.27 0.47 -1.69
C GLU A 186 6.26 -0.63 -2.76
N LYS A 187 5.68 -1.78 -2.42
CA LYS A 187 5.56 -2.94 -3.32
C LYS A 187 4.33 -2.84 -4.22
N VAL A 188 4.03 -1.65 -4.75
CA VAL A 188 2.91 -1.45 -5.69
C VAL A 188 3.27 -1.94 -7.11
N PHE A 189 4.55 -1.98 -7.46
CA PHE A 189 5.01 -2.44 -8.78
C PHE A 189 4.84 -3.96 -9.06
N PRO A 190 5.02 -4.91 -8.11
CA PRO A 190 4.78 -6.34 -8.38
C PRO A 190 3.31 -6.71 -8.67
N ILE A 191 2.36 -5.80 -8.47
CA ILE A 191 0.94 -5.95 -8.86
C ILE A 191 0.77 -6.12 -10.39
N TRP A 192 1.76 -5.69 -11.18
CA TRP A 192 1.68 -5.60 -12.64
C TRP A 192 2.40 -6.73 -13.40
N ARG A 193 2.73 -7.86 -12.74
CA ARG A 193 3.36 -9.03 -13.38
C ARG A 193 2.39 -10.18 -13.66
#